data_AF-A0A1V5JCZ9-F1
#
_entry.id   AF-A0A1V5JCZ9-F1
#
_cell.length_a   1.000
_cell.length_b   1.000
_cell.length_c   1.000
_cell.angle_alpha   90.00
_cell.angle_beta   90.00
_cell.angle_gamma   90.00
#
_symmetry.space_group_name_H-M   'P 1'
#
loop_
_entity.id
_entity.type
_entity.pdbx_description
1 polymer ?
#
loop_
_entity_poly.entity_id
_entity_poly.type
_entity_poly.pdbx_seq_one_letter_code
_entity_poly.pdbx_strand_id
1 'polypeptide(L)'
;MGIMDIFRRKLQSHNELVGMSQAQALSIVKSFGKHLEHASPLIKDTSLLPHTKNQIMTALNIWEEVCQARLSSQSLSEQERTEATTLLESVKASRMLLCQYADIDETDRSIVGNINRYRTLREIPANKQEEFFTLENKYSLRGMESGIPGFGALGNSIANKKE
;
A
#
# COMPACT_ATOMS: atom_id res chain seq x y z
N MET A 1 21.78 23.28 -9.70
CA MET A 1 21.46 21.84 -9.58
C MET A 1 20.09 21.76 -8.92
N GLY A 2 19.04 21.37 -9.66
CA GLY A 2 17.66 21.47 -9.17
C GLY A 2 17.28 20.31 -8.25
N ILE A 3 16.32 20.50 -7.35
CA ILE A 3 15.79 19.44 -6.48
C ILE A 3 15.29 18.23 -7.30
N MET A 4 14.81 18.50 -8.53
CA MET A 4 14.39 17.49 -9.50
C MET A 4 15.56 16.67 -10.06
N ASP A 5 16.76 17.21 -10.16
CA ASP A 5 17.96 16.47 -10.58
C ASP A 5 18.48 15.55 -9.47
N ILE A 6 18.28 15.95 -8.20
CA ILE A 6 18.59 15.13 -7.02
C ILE A 6 17.60 13.96 -6.93
N PHE A 7 16.31 14.22 -7.14
CA PHE A 7 15.29 13.17 -7.22
C PHE A 7 15.56 12.22 -8.39
N ARG A 8 15.83 12.74 -9.60
CA ARG A 8 16.15 11.92 -10.79
C ARG A 8 17.39 11.05 -10.59
N ARG A 9 18.47 11.56 -9.95
CA ARG A 9 19.68 10.77 -9.68
C ARG A 9 19.51 9.74 -8.57
N LYS A 10 18.75 10.06 -7.51
CA LYS A 10 18.39 9.06 -6.49
C LYS A 10 17.51 7.96 -7.09
N LEU A 11 16.67 8.30 -8.05
CA LEU A 11 15.86 7.35 -8.82
C LEU A 11 16.66 6.55 -9.83
N GLN A 12 17.59 7.14 -10.56
CA GLN A 12 18.48 6.39 -11.47
C GLN A 12 19.36 5.40 -10.70
N SER A 13 19.90 5.81 -9.54
CA SER A 13 20.65 4.89 -8.66
C SER A 13 19.79 3.84 -7.95
N HIS A 14 18.46 4.00 -7.87
CA HIS A 14 17.53 2.96 -7.40
C HIS A 14 16.96 2.09 -8.53
N ASN A 15 16.76 2.63 -9.73
CA ASN A 15 16.29 1.90 -10.91
C ASN A 15 17.38 0.99 -11.48
N GLU A 16 18.67 1.29 -11.24
CA GLU A 16 19.76 0.34 -11.50
C GLU A 16 19.78 -0.85 -10.52
N LEU A 17 19.02 -0.79 -9.42
CA LEU A 17 18.96 -1.85 -8.39
C LEU A 17 17.75 -2.79 -8.50
N VAL A 18 16.78 -2.56 -9.38
CA VAL A 18 15.62 -3.49 -9.52
C VAL A 18 15.26 -3.71 -10.98
N GLY A 19 15.69 -4.86 -11.53
CA GLY A 19 15.48 -5.29 -12.92
C GLY A 19 14.03 -5.64 -13.28
N MET A 20 13.05 -4.82 -12.90
CA MET A 20 11.63 -4.99 -13.25
C MET A 20 11.26 -4.12 -14.45
N SER A 21 10.79 -4.73 -15.54
CA SER A 21 10.29 -3.99 -16.71
C SER A 21 8.91 -3.35 -16.47
N GLN A 22 8.54 -2.32 -17.24
CA GLN A 22 7.20 -1.72 -17.16
C GLN A 22 6.06 -2.72 -17.41
N ALA A 23 6.26 -3.67 -18.34
CA ALA A 23 5.28 -4.71 -18.62
C ALA A 23 5.09 -5.66 -17.43
N GLN A 24 6.17 -6.02 -16.74
CA GLN A 24 6.12 -6.81 -15.52
C GLN A 24 5.46 -6.02 -14.38
N ALA A 25 5.82 -4.75 -14.21
CA ALA A 25 5.20 -3.87 -13.22
C ALA A 25 3.68 -3.77 -13.45
N LEU A 26 3.22 -3.66 -14.71
CA LEU A 26 1.79 -3.64 -15.04
C LEU A 26 1.09 -4.94 -14.66
N SER A 27 1.73 -6.08 -14.90
CA SER A 27 1.18 -7.38 -14.51
C SER A 27 0.98 -7.46 -12.99
N ILE A 28 1.98 -7.04 -12.21
CA ILE A 28 1.93 -7.04 -10.74
C ILE A 28 0.89 -6.04 -10.22
N VAL A 29 0.84 -4.81 -10.75
CA VAL A 29 -0.18 -3.81 -10.36
C VAL A 29 -1.59 -4.30 -10.65
N LYS A 30 -1.82 -4.95 -11.80
CA LYS A 30 -3.12 -5.57 -12.13
C LYS A 30 -3.47 -6.71 -11.18
N SER A 31 -2.50 -7.56 -10.85
CA SER A 31 -2.66 -8.67 -9.90
C SER A 31 -3.05 -8.15 -8.51
N PHE A 32 -2.36 -7.12 -8.02
CA PHE A 32 -2.68 -6.46 -6.75
C PHE A 32 -4.02 -5.72 -6.78
N GLY A 33 -4.35 -5.02 -7.87
CA GLY A 33 -5.66 -4.38 -8.02
C GLY A 33 -6.83 -5.37 -7.91
N LYS A 34 -6.71 -6.54 -8.56
CA LYS A 34 -7.70 -7.63 -8.42
C LYS A 34 -7.82 -8.14 -6.99
N HIS A 35 -6.68 -8.28 -6.29
CA HIS A 35 -6.64 -8.66 -4.89
C HIS A 35 -7.40 -7.66 -4.00
N LEU A 36 -7.20 -6.36 -4.22
CA LEU A 36 -7.91 -5.32 -3.47
C LEU A 36 -9.43 -5.31 -3.74
N GLU A 37 -9.84 -5.60 -4.98
CA GLU A 37 -11.25 -5.62 -5.38
C GLU A 37 -12.01 -6.84 -4.80
N HIS A 38 -11.38 -8.01 -4.76
CA HIS A 38 -12.08 -9.27 -4.48
C HIS A 38 -11.75 -9.89 -3.12
N ALA A 39 -10.62 -9.53 -2.51
CA ALA A 39 -10.03 -10.30 -1.42
C ALA A 39 -9.31 -9.44 -0.38
N SER A 40 -9.64 -8.15 -0.26
CA SER A 40 -9.00 -7.28 0.75
C SER A 40 -9.35 -7.79 2.16
N PRO A 41 -8.38 -8.32 2.92
CA PRO A 41 -8.63 -8.90 4.22
C PRO A 41 -8.92 -7.81 5.27
N LEU A 42 -9.70 -8.17 6.29
CA LEU A 42 -10.00 -7.25 7.39
C LEU A 42 -8.73 -6.87 8.15
N ILE A 43 -7.83 -7.83 8.38
CA ILE A 43 -6.47 -7.61 8.91
C ILE A 43 -5.47 -7.92 7.80
N LYS A 44 -4.60 -6.94 7.50
CA LYS A 44 -3.77 -6.92 6.30
C LYS A 44 -2.51 -7.75 6.52
N ASP A 45 -2.62 -9.05 6.24
CA ASP A 45 -1.53 -10.02 6.35
C ASP A 45 -0.76 -10.09 5.02
N THR A 46 0.57 -9.90 5.07
CA THR A 46 1.48 -10.01 3.91
C THR A 46 1.42 -11.38 3.23
N SER A 47 1.10 -12.44 3.97
CA SER A 47 0.99 -13.81 3.43
C SER A 47 -0.16 -13.97 2.42
N LEU A 48 -1.13 -13.05 2.45
CA LEU A 48 -2.29 -13.04 1.56
C LEU A 48 -2.05 -12.25 0.27
N LEU A 49 -0.91 -11.58 0.14
CA LEU A 49 -0.59 -10.80 -1.06
C LEU A 49 -0.28 -11.73 -2.25
N PRO A 50 -0.68 -11.34 -3.48
CA PRO A 50 -0.39 -12.14 -4.68
C PRO A 50 1.09 -12.14 -5.09
N HIS A 51 1.86 -11.18 -4.56
CA HIS A 51 3.30 -11.03 -4.75
C HIS A 51 3.91 -10.50 -3.46
N THR A 52 5.24 -10.55 -3.31
CA THR A 52 5.87 -9.99 -2.11
C THR A 52 5.60 -8.49 -1.98
N LYS A 53 5.48 -7.97 -0.75
CA LYS A 53 5.24 -6.55 -0.47
C LYS A 53 6.24 -5.65 -1.22
N ASN A 54 7.50 -6.04 -1.29
CA ASN A 54 8.55 -5.31 -2.02
C ASN A 54 8.29 -5.27 -3.53
N GLN A 55 7.94 -6.41 -4.15
CA GLN A 55 7.63 -6.46 -5.59
C GLN A 55 6.43 -5.58 -5.95
N ILE A 56 5.38 -5.59 -5.14
CA ILE A 56 4.20 -4.74 -5.35
C ILE A 56 4.59 -3.26 -5.18
N MET A 57 5.36 -2.93 -4.15
CA MET A 57 5.83 -1.56 -3.92
C MET A 57 6.66 -1.04 -5.10
N THR A 58 7.62 -1.82 -5.60
CA THR A 58 8.40 -1.47 -6.79
C THR A 58 7.50 -1.25 -8.00
N ALA A 59 6.55 -2.16 -8.25
CA ALA A 59 5.65 -2.06 -9.39
C ALA A 59 4.77 -0.81 -9.33
N LEU A 60 4.26 -0.45 -8.13
CA LEU A 60 3.48 0.77 -7.90
C LEU A 60 4.33 2.03 -8.10
N ASN A 61 5.59 2.05 -7.65
CA ASN A 61 6.49 3.20 -7.85
C ASN A 61 6.77 3.44 -9.34
N ILE A 62 7.06 2.37 -10.11
CA ILE A 62 7.23 2.45 -11.57
C ILE A 62 5.97 3.03 -12.22
N TRP A 63 4.77 2.58 -11.80
CA TRP A 63 3.52 3.08 -12.38
C TRP A 63 3.17 4.51 -11.96
N GLU A 64 3.54 4.93 -10.75
CA GLU A 64 3.44 6.33 -10.36
C GLU A 64 4.29 7.22 -11.27
N GLU A 65 5.54 6.84 -11.54
CA GLU A 65 6.43 7.57 -12.44
C GLU A 65 5.88 7.65 -13.86
N VAL A 66 5.34 6.55 -14.39
CA VAL A 66 4.69 6.51 -15.70
C VAL A 66 3.51 7.49 -15.76
N CYS A 67 2.67 7.50 -14.72
CA CYS A 67 1.52 8.42 -14.67
C CYS A 67 1.96 9.89 -14.56
N GLN A 68 2.97 10.18 -13.74
CA GLN A 68 3.53 11.52 -13.60
C GLN A 68 4.19 12.02 -14.88
N ALA A 69 4.93 11.16 -15.58
CA ALA A 69 5.54 11.48 -16.87
C ALA A 69 4.47 11.76 -17.92
N ARG A 70 3.39 10.96 -17.96
CA ARG A 70 2.25 11.19 -18.85
C ARG A 70 1.59 12.54 -18.59
N LEU A 71 1.29 12.86 -17.33
CA LEU A 71 0.65 14.12 -16.92
C LEU A 71 1.52 15.37 -17.21
N SER A 72 2.83 15.19 -17.24
CA SER A 72 3.80 16.24 -17.58
C SER A 72 3.90 16.48 -19.09
N SER A 73 3.31 15.63 -19.93
CA SER A 73 3.24 15.84 -21.38
C SER A 73 2.29 16.98 -21.73
N GLN A 74 2.74 17.89 -22.59
CA GLN A 74 1.95 19.05 -23.05
C GLN A 74 0.82 18.68 -24.02
N SER A 75 0.76 17.42 -24.48
CA SER A 75 -0.12 16.98 -25.57
C SER A 75 -1.40 16.26 -25.13
N LEU A 76 -1.73 16.23 -23.83
CA LEU A 76 -2.93 15.54 -23.35
C LEU A 76 -4.18 16.41 -23.55
N SER A 77 -5.24 15.81 -24.09
CA SER A 77 -6.58 16.35 -23.99
C SER A 77 -7.04 16.42 -22.53
N GLU A 78 -8.09 17.20 -22.26
CA GLU A 78 -8.68 17.33 -20.91
C GLU A 78 -9.17 15.97 -20.37
N GLN A 79 -9.77 15.16 -21.23
CA GLN A 79 -10.22 13.82 -20.86
C GLN A 79 -9.04 12.92 -20.49
N GLU A 80 -7.99 12.87 -21.31
CA GLU A 80 -6.81 12.05 -21.01
C GLU A 80 -6.07 12.50 -19.76
N ARG A 81 -6.07 13.82 -19.48
CA ARG A 81 -5.52 14.38 -18.24
C ARG A 81 -6.31 13.92 -17.03
N THR A 82 -7.65 13.92 -17.13
CA THR A 82 -8.53 13.43 -16.06
C THR A 82 -8.28 11.95 -15.77
N GLU A 83 -8.27 11.11 -16.81
CA GLU A 83 -8.01 9.67 -16.68
C GLU A 83 -6.64 9.38 -16.06
N ALA A 84 -5.59 10.09 -16.51
CA ALA A 84 -4.24 9.93 -15.97
C ALA A 84 -4.13 10.40 -14.50
N THR A 85 -4.89 11.43 -14.11
CA THR A 85 -4.94 11.91 -12.72
C THR A 85 -5.61 10.87 -11.82
N THR A 86 -6.78 10.37 -12.22
CA THR A 86 -7.49 9.31 -11.48
C THR A 86 -6.63 8.06 -11.31
N LEU A 87 -5.88 7.67 -12.35
CA LEU A 87 -4.97 6.54 -12.27
C LEU A 87 -3.83 6.79 -11.27
N LEU A 88 -3.21 7.98 -11.30
CA LEU A 88 -2.16 8.37 -10.36
C LEU A 88 -2.66 8.32 -8.91
N GLU A 89 -3.84 8.85 -8.64
CA GLU A 89 -4.47 8.83 -7.32
C GLU A 89 -4.74 7.39 -6.86
N SER A 90 -5.23 6.53 -7.77
CA SER A 90 -5.47 5.11 -7.49
C SER A 90 -4.18 4.36 -7.16
N VAL A 91 -3.08 4.65 -7.86
CA VAL A 91 -1.75 4.08 -7.55
C VAL A 91 -1.27 4.52 -6.17
N LYS A 92 -1.41 5.82 -5.84
CA LYS A 92 -1.05 6.35 -4.52
C LYS A 92 -1.88 5.73 -3.39
N ALA A 93 -3.19 5.61 -3.58
CA ALA A 93 -4.09 4.97 -2.62
C ALA A 93 -3.73 3.49 -2.41
N SER A 94 -3.46 2.77 -3.51
CA SER A 94 -3.03 1.37 -3.46
C SER A 94 -1.72 1.19 -2.70
N ARG A 95 -0.76 2.12 -2.88
CA ARG A 95 0.48 2.12 -2.10
C ARG A 95 0.23 2.34 -0.60
N MET A 96 -0.64 3.28 -0.25
CA MET A 96 -0.98 3.53 1.15
C MET A 96 -1.69 2.33 1.80
N LEU A 97 -2.53 1.62 1.05
CA LEU A 97 -3.12 0.36 1.49
C LEU A 97 -2.06 -0.74 1.65
N LEU A 98 -1.14 -0.88 0.69
CA LEU A 98 -0.04 -1.84 0.79
C LEU A 98 0.82 -1.60 2.04
N CYS A 99 1.02 -0.34 2.44
CA CYS A 99 1.76 -0.03 3.66
C CYS A 99 1.13 -0.72 4.88
N GLN A 100 -0.19 -0.80 4.99
CA GLN A 100 -0.88 -1.45 6.13
C GLN A 100 -0.63 -2.96 6.23
N TYR A 101 -0.15 -3.61 5.17
CA TYR A 101 0.16 -5.04 5.22
C TYR A 101 1.36 -5.32 6.13
N ALA A 102 1.21 -6.26 7.05
CA ALA A 102 2.24 -6.64 8.01
C ALA A 102 2.40 -8.16 8.11
N ASP A 103 3.61 -8.60 8.48
CA ASP A 103 3.85 -9.98 8.87
C ASP A 103 3.19 -10.23 10.23
N ILE A 104 2.33 -11.25 10.27
CA ILE A 104 1.55 -11.64 11.44
C ILE A 104 2.38 -12.57 12.34
N ASP A 105 2.42 -12.25 13.64
CA ASP A 105 3.11 -13.06 14.65
C ASP A 105 2.48 -14.45 14.74
N GLU A 106 3.29 -15.49 14.93
CA GLU A 106 2.84 -16.88 14.97
C GLU A 106 1.69 -17.12 15.97
N THR A 107 1.73 -16.42 17.11
CA THR A 107 0.70 -16.49 18.16
C THR A 107 -0.67 -16.02 17.69
N ASP A 108 -0.71 -15.08 16.73
CA ASP A 108 -1.94 -14.40 16.30
C ASP A 108 -2.48 -14.97 14.98
N ARG A 109 -1.69 -15.76 14.25
CA ARG A 109 -2.04 -16.28 12.91
C ARG A 109 -3.38 -16.99 12.86
N SER A 110 -3.66 -17.85 13.85
CA SER A 110 -4.95 -18.56 13.94
C SER A 110 -6.13 -17.60 14.09
N ILE A 111 -5.97 -16.57 14.94
CA ILE A 111 -7.01 -15.58 15.23
C ILE A 111 -7.24 -14.69 14.00
N VAL A 112 -6.16 -14.15 13.43
CA VAL A 112 -6.19 -13.35 12.19
C VAL A 112 -6.81 -14.15 11.04
N GLY A 113 -6.43 -15.41 10.87
CA GLY A 113 -7.01 -16.30 9.87
C GLY A 113 -8.50 -16.53 10.07
N ASN A 114 -8.98 -16.64 11.31
CA ASN A 114 -10.41 -16.75 11.61
C ASN A 114 -11.18 -15.45 11.35
N ILE A 115 -10.60 -14.30 11.71
CA ILE A 115 -11.19 -12.98 11.45
C ILE A 115 -11.30 -12.70 9.95
N ASN A 116 -10.26 -13.02 9.18
CA ASN A 116 -10.21 -12.79 7.73
C ASN A 116 -11.16 -13.70 6.92
N ARG A 117 -11.90 -14.60 7.56
CA ARG A 117 -13.02 -15.33 6.94
C ARG A 117 -14.26 -14.46 6.77
N TYR A 118 -14.41 -13.41 7.59
CA TYR A 118 -15.50 -12.44 7.45
C TYR A 118 -15.15 -11.42 6.36
N ARG A 119 -16.14 -11.01 5.57
CA ARG A 119 -15.94 -10.03 4.50
C ARG A 119 -15.99 -8.60 5.01
N THR A 120 -16.78 -8.36 6.07
CA THR A 120 -17.02 -7.03 6.62
C THR A 120 -16.98 -7.04 8.14
N LEU A 121 -16.67 -5.89 8.75
CA LEU A 121 -16.71 -5.69 10.20
C LEU A 121 -18.09 -6.09 10.80
N ARG A 122 -19.17 -5.86 10.06
CA ARG A 122 -20.55 -6.17 10.49
C ARG A 122 -20.81 -7.67 10.66
N GLU A 123 -20.04 -8.50 9.97
CA GLU A 123 -20.14 -9.96 10.06
C GLU A 123 -19.36 -10.52 11.26
N ILE A 124 -18.49 -9.73 11.89
CA ILE A 124 -17.73 -10.16 13.06
C ILE A 124 -18.68 -10.23 14.29
N PRO A 125 -18.78 -11.40 14.96
CA PRO A 125 -19.54 -11.52 16.20
C PRO A 125 -19.12 -10.52 17.27
N ALA A 126 -20.07 -9.95 18.01
CA ALA A 126 -19.82 -8.88 18.99
C ALA A 126 -18.74 -9.26 20.03
N ASN A 127 -18.71 -10.51 20.47
CA ASN A 127 -17.72 -11.02 21.42
C ASN A 127 -16.29 -11.17 20.85
N LYS A 128 -16.09 -10.89 19.55
CA LYS A 128 -14.79 -10.90 18.87
C LYS A 128 -14.39 -9.53 18.34
N GLN A 129 -15.23 -8.50 18.50
CA GLN A 129 -14.95 -7.18 17.96
C GLN A 129 -13.77 -6.50 18.67
N GLU A 130 -13.67 -6.63 19.98
CA GLU A 130 -12.53 -6.10 20.75
C GLU A 130 -11.21 -6.71 20.29
N GLU A 131 -11.15 -8.05 20.18
CA GLU A 131 -10.00 -8.78 19.66
C GLU A 131 -9.65 -8.34 18.23
N PHE A 132 -10.65 -8.15 17.37
CA PHE A 132 -10.44 -7.60 16.03
C PHE A 132 -9.78 -6.22 16.08
N PHE A 133 -10.32 -5.26 16.85
CA PHE A 133 -9.77 -3.90 16.92
C PHE A 133 -8.35 -3.89 17.48
N THR A 134 -8.05 -4.72 18.47
CA THR A 134 -6.70 -4.86 19.02
C THR A 134 -5.72 -5.32 17.95
N LEU A 135 -6.06 -6.37 17.20
CA LEU A 135 -5.18 -6.93 16.17
C LEU A 135 -5.09 -6.05 14.93
N GLU A 136 -6.20 -5.45 14.49
CA GLU A 136 -6.23 -4.51 13.38
C GLU A 136 -5.31 -3.31 13.67
N ASN A 137 -5.43 -2.71 14.85
CA ASN A 137 -4.57 -1.60 15.24
C ASN A 137 -3.09 -2.03 15.35
N LYS A 138 -2.81 -3.17 16.00
CA LYS A 138 -1.45 -3.72 16.15
C LYS A 138 -0.76 -3.88 14.78
N TYR A 139 -1.43 -4.55 13.84
CA TYR A 139 -0.83 -4.89 12.55
C TYR A 139 -0.89 -3.76 11.53
N SER A 140 -1.92 -2.92 11.56
CA SER A 140 -1.99 -1.71 10.73
C SER A 140 -0.85 -0.74 11.08
N LEU A 141 -0.61 -0.48 12.38
CA LEU A 141 0.51 0.34 12.84
C LEU A 141 1.87 -0.28 12.47
N ARG A 142 2.04 -1.58 12.68
CA ARG A 142 3.27 -2.29 12.30
C ARG A 142 3.54 -2.18 10.79
N GLY A 143 2.52 -2.40 9.97
CA GLY A 143 2.61 -2.27 8.53
C GLY A 143 3.01 -0.86 8.13
N MET A 144 2.29 0.14 8.65
CA MET A 144 2.54 1.54 8.34
C MET A 144 3.94 1.99 8.76
N GLU A 145 4.42 1.62 9.94
CA GLU A 145 5.79 1.95 10.37
C GLU A 145 6.86 1.35 9.44
N SER A 146 6.63 0.12 8.95
CA SER A 146 7.51 -0.53 7.98
C SER A 146 7.48 0.15 6.61
N GLY A 147 6.33 0.67 6.17
CA GLY A 147 6.18 1.34 4.87
C GLY A 147 6.51 2.84 4.89
N ILE A 148 6.34 3.48 6.05
CA ILE A 148 6.52 4.91 6.29
C ILE A 148 7.21 5.06 7.65
N PRO A 149 8.55 5.05 7.70
CA PRO A 149 9.30 5.18 8.95
C PRO A 149 8.90 6.44 9.73
N GLY A 150 8.64 6.29 11.04
CA GLY A 150 8.21 7.38 11.92
C GLY A 150 6.70 7.60 11.99
N PHE A 151 5.89 6.78 11.32
CA PHE A 151 4.42 6.88 11.36
C PHE A 151 3.85 6.62 12.77
N GLY A 152 4.38 5.63 13.50
CA GLY A 152 3.98 5.32 14.87
C GLY A 152 4.25 6.47 15.86
N ALA A 153 5.28 7.28 15.60
CA ALA A 153 5.59 8.47 16.41
C ALA A 153 4.52 9.57 16.25
N LEU A 154 3.88 9.68 15.08
CA LEU A 154 2.74 10.59 14.87
C LEU A 154 1.51 10.13 15.67
N GLY A 155 1.24 8.82 15.73
CA GLY A 155 0.14 8.25 16.52
C GLY A 155 0.26 8.54 18.02
N ASN A 156 1.45 8.36 18.58
CA ASN A 156 1.71 8.64 20.01
C ASN A 156 1.68 10.13 20.35
N SER A 157 2.05 11.02 19.42
CA SER A 157 1.99 12.47 19.63
C SER A 157 0.57 13.02 19.75
N ILE A 158 -0.41 12.34 19.17
CA ILE A 158 -1.83 12.71 19.20
C ILE A 158 -2.51 12.13 20.45
N ALA A 159 -2.10 10.92 20.90
CA ALA A 159 -2.57 10.32 22.14
C ALA A 159 -2.14 11.14 23.38
N ASN A 160 -0.89 11.61 23.41
CA ASN A 160 -0.34 12.40 24.53
C ASN A 160 -0.82 13.87 24.56
N LYS A 161 -1.66 14.31 23.60
CA LYS A 161 -2.31 15.64 23.65
C LYS A 161 -3.70 15.61 24.28
N LYS A 162 -4.17 14.44 24.73
CA LYS A 162 -5.47 14.26 25.40
C LYS A 162 -5.35 14.02 26.90
N GLU A 163 -4.16 14.16 27.49
CA GLU A 163 -3.95 14.22 28.94
C GLU A 163 -3.87 15.66 29.43
#